data_AF-A0A8J4DIX6-F1
#
_entry.id   AF-A0A8J4DIX6-F1
#
_cell.length_a   1.000
_cell.length_b   1.000
_cell.length_c   1.000
_cell.angle_alpha   90.00
_cell.angle_beta   90.00
_cell.angle_gamma   90.00
#
_symmetry.space_group_name_H-M   'P 1'
#
loop_
_entity.id
_entity.type
_entity.pdbx_description
1 polymer ?
#
loop_
_entity_poly.entity_id
_entity_poly.type
_entity_poly.pdbx_seq_one_letter_code
_entity_poly.pdbx_strand_id
1 'polypeptide(L)'
;MVRDRSDSEGPAVPNPLHRLSGGLIAALAGATVLAVAAPAHAADPRPDNPKGATVAIAASTVAPGGTLAFTGTGFVNADGTGSNVVVKVDDGQVRKADGGDIFAEVKAADTTGAVSGTVTLPAGVTGAGHWLRMLTGAPDEVRSLHTALFAVEAPKVAAVTLAGSTVEAGGTLAASGVNFPPAATVTVKLDRAATLTTFTSGADGSFADRGIAVPASAAAGPHTLNFLAAGGVSVAVPFTVAAAPDPDAPTAAVTITTSVPDTGALAIKVGATTVALSTPQVTPELDALVATGALPTVTVSDLRGVDAGWTVSGQIGDFTGAAGTIDGRFLGWTPKVLTTATGQTVAAGGAVPAGTGLKAAAPLATAAAGKGRGTATLGADLQLRLPTTTLPGSYTATLTLTAI
;
A
#
# COMPACT_ATOMS: atom_id res chain seq x y z
N MET A 1 73.76 43.44 -0.57
CA MET A 1 73.85 41.96 -0.59
C MET A 1 72.64 41.46 -1.37
N VAL A 2 72.74 40.69 -2.46
CA VAL A 2 73.46 39.41 -2.67
C VAL A 2 72.88 38.33 -1.74
N ARG A 3 72.35 37.18 -2.18
CA ARG A 3 71.88 36.68 -3.50
C ARG A 3 71.33 35.26 -3.25
N ASP A 4 70.42 34.75 -4.08
CA ASP A 4 70.16 33.30 -4.27
C ASP A 4 69.56 32.53 -3.04
N ARG A 5 68.90 31.37 -3.17
CA ARG A 5 68.51 30.60 -4.37
C ARG A 5 67.13 29.92 -4.21
N SER A 6 66.51 29.69 -5.37
CA SER A 6 65.34 28.86 -5.74
C SER A 6 65.00 27.61 -4.90
N ASP A 7 63.71 27.28 -4.86
CA ASP A 7 63.05 26.12 -5.54
C ASP A 7 61.57 26.09 -5.07
N SER A 8 60.50 26.25 -5.85
CA SER A 8 60.10 25.83 -7.21
C SER A 8 59.53 24.40 -7.33
N GLU A 9 58.32 24.18 -6.79
CA GLU A 9 57.38 23.18 -7.30
C GLU A 9 55.93 23.71 -7.22
N GLY A 10 55.06 23.27 -8.14
CA GLY A 10 53.73 23.86 -8.36
C GLY A 10 52.56 23.01 -7.85
N PRO A 11 51.40 23.61 -7.52
CA PRO A 11 50.25 22.88 -6.99
C PRO A 11 49.47 22.14 -8.09
N ALA A 12 49.60 20.81 -8.14
CA ALA A 12 48.73 19.94 -8.93
C ALA A 12 47.54 19.44 -8.07
N VAL A 13 46.32 19.64 -8.54
CA VAL A 13 45.08 19.25 -7.85
C VAL A 13 44.67 17.83 -8.22
N PRO A 14 44.26 17.00 -7.25
CA PRO A 14 43.04 16.22 -7.46
C PRO A 14 42.08 16.19 -6.25
N ASN A 15 40.87 16.73 -6.50
CA ASN A 15 39.58 16.14 -6.15
C ASN A 15 39.25 15.83 -4.66
N PRO A 16 38.52 16.71 -3.94
CA PRO A 16 37.88 16.36 -2.67
C PRO A 16 36.64 15.48 -2.91
N LEU A 17 36.71 14.20 -2.52
CA LEU A 17 35.57 13.29 -2.61
C LEU A 17 34.38 13.77 -1.74
N HIS A 18 33.30 14.15 -2.39
CA HIS A 18 32.10 14.67 -1.74
C HIS A 18 31.28 13.57 -1.04
N ARG A 19 31.04 13.78 0.27
CA ARG A 19 29.85 13.36 1.03
C ARG A 19 29.20 12.02 0.64
N LEU A 20 29.65 10.94 1.28
CA LEU A 20 28.87 9.69 1.31
C LEU A 20 27.60 9.86 2.15
N SER A 21 26.47 9.99 1.44
CA SER A 21 25.17 9.39 1.77
C SER A 21 24.73 9.38 3.25
N GLY A 22 24.11 10.48 3.71
CA GLY A 22 23.15 10.42 4.81
C GLY A 22 21.85 9.76 4.33
N GLY A 23 21.79 8.44 4.36
CA GLY A 23 20.64 7.67 3.87
C GLY A 23 19.40 7.84 4.75
N LEU A 24 18.32 8.38 4.18
CA LEU A 24 17.01 8.42 4.83
C LEU A 24 16.44 6.99 4.88
N ILE A 25 16.62 6.29 6.00
CA ILE A 25 16.02 4.97 6.22
C ILE A 25 14.52 5.15 6.41
N ALA A 26 13.76 4.96 5.31
CA ALA A 26 12.32 4.78 5.39
C ALA A 26 12.05 3.48 6.17
N ALA A 27 11.62 3.63 7.42
CA ALA A 27 11.29 2.50 8.29
C ALA A 27 10.00 1.83 7.81
N LEU A 28 10.15 0.93 6.83
CA LEU A 28 9.06 0.09 6.35
C LEU A 28 8.68 -0.87 7.48
N ALA A 29 7.68 -0.49 8.26
CA ALA A 29 7.09 -1.28 9.35
C ALA A 29 6.24 -2.44 8.79
N GLY A 30 6.81 -3.21 7.85
CA GLY A 30 6.30 -4.51 7.50
C GLY A 30 6.33 -5.37 8.76
N ALA A 31 5.17 -5.87 9.16
CA ALA A 31 5.06 -6.81 10.26
C ALA A 31 5.76 -8.12 9.85
N THR A 32 7.06 -8.19 10.10
CA THR A 32 7.82 -9.43 10.13
C THR A 32 7.29 -10.27 11.29
N VAL A 33 6.18 -10.96 11.01
CA VAL A 33 5.88 -12.24 11.64
C VAL A 33 7.12 -13.08 11.39
N LEU A 34 8.01 -13.12 12.38
CA LEU A 34 9.10 -14.06 12.42
C LEU A 34 8.42 -15.41 12.64
N ALA A 35 7.97 -16.00 11.54
CA ALA A 35 7.60 -17.39 11.48
C ALA A 35 8.86 -18.17 11.82
N VAL A 36 9.02 -18.45 13.11
CA VAL A 36 9.84 -19.55 13.59
C VAL A 36 9.28 -20.76 12.87
N ALA A 37 9.93 -21.15 11.77
CA ALA A 37 9.61 -22.38 11.10
C ALA A 37 9.68 -23.48 12.17
N ALA A 38 8.58 -24.21 12.33
CA ALA A 38 8.53 -25.32 13.28
C ALA A 38 9.75 -26.23 13.03
N PRO A 39 10.41 -26.73 14.09
CA PRO A 39 11.67 -27.47 13.96
C PRO A 39 11.51 -28.55 12.90
N ALA A 40 12.41 -28.53 11.90
CA ALA A 40 12.22 -29.23 10.65
C ALA A 40 12.07 -30.74 10.89
N HIS A 41 10.89 -31.27 10.54
CA HIS A 41 10.45 -32.65 10.73
C HIS A 41 10.50 -33.15 12.19
N ALA A 42 9.33 -33.46 12.75
CA ALA A 42 9.26 -34.59 13.66
C ALA A 42 9.84 -35.79 12.91
N ALA A 43 10.92 -36.40 13.44
CA ALA A 43 11.64 -37.45 12.74
C ALA A 43 10.71 -38.62 12.41
N ASP A 44 10.96 -39.29 11.27
CA ASP A 44 10.13 -40.41 10.80
C ASP A 44 9.87 -41.41 11.94
N PRO A 45 8.61 -41.83 12.17
CA PRO A 45 8.27 -42.68 13.29
C PRO A 45 9.16 -43.92 13.34
N ARG A 46 9.84 -44.15 14.48
CA ARG A 46 10.61 -45.39 14.70
C ARG A 46 9.71 -46.60 14.39
N PRO A 47 10.23 -47.67 13.75
CA PRO A 47 9.41 -48.77 13.25
C PRO A 47 8.43 -49.34 14.28
N ASP A 48 7.20 -49.56 13.84
CA ASP A 48 6.13 -50.05 14.70
C ASP A 48 6.27 -51.55 14.99
N ASN A 49 6.06 -51.90 16.25
CA ASN A 49 5.83 -53.24 16.76
C ASN A 49 4.44 -53.24 17.44
N PRO A 50 3.34 -53.33 16.67
CA PRO A 50 1.99 -53.18 17.21
C PRO A 50 1.49 -54.44 17.94
N LYS A 51 2.04 -55.63 17.61
CA LYS A 51 1.58 -56.95 18.11
C LYS A 51 0.06 -57.17 17.99
N GLY A 52 -0.54 -56.68 16.91
CA GLY A 52 -1.99 -56.75 16.68
C GLY A 52 -2.83 -55.67 17.40
N ALA A 53 -2.21 -54.77 18.17
CA ALA A 53 -2.90 -53.56 18.62
C ALA A 53 -3.10 -52.58 17.46
N THR A 54 -4.13 -51.74 17.57
CA THR A 54 -4.42 -50.65 16.62
C THR A 54 -4.78 -49.38 17.37
N VAL A 55 -4.50 -48.21 16.78
CA VAL A 55 -4.79 -46.90 17.38
C VAL A 55 -5.30 -45.90 16.35
N ALA A 56 -6.18 -45.01 16.79
CA ALA A 56 -6.79 -43.96 15.99
C ALA A 56 -6.91 -42.66 16.79
N ILE A 57 -7.08 -41.54 16.07
CA ILE A 57 -7.30 -40.21 16.63
C ILE A 57 -8.61 -39.63 16.10
N ALA A 58 -9.32 -38.87 16.94
CA ALA A 58 -10.64 -38.34 16.62
C ALA A 58 -10.63 -37.19 15.60
N ALA A 59 -9.48 -36.56 15.38
CA ALA A 59 -9.29 -35.48 14.42
C ALA A 59 -7.87 -35.49 13.84
N SER A 60 -7.72 -35.04 12.60
CA SER A 60 -6.41 -34.80 11.95
C SER A 60 -5.89 -33.36 12.16
N THR A 61 -6.68 -32.50 12.80
CA THR A 61 -6.30 -31.12 13.15
C THR A 61 -6.72 -30.79 14.59
N VAL A 62 -5.95 -29.94 15.26
CA VAL A 62 -6.21 -29.50 16.64
C VAL A 62 -5.61 -28.10 16.87
N ALA A 63 -6.24 -27.26 17.69
CA ALA A 63 -5.71 -25.93 18.01
C ALA A 63 -4.52 -26.01 19.00
N PRO A 64 -3.61 -25.01 19.04
CA PRO A 64 -2.61 -24.88 20.10
C PRO A 64 -3.26 -24.84 21.49
N GLY A 65 -2.72 -25.59 22.45
CA GLY A 65 -3.36 -25.76 23.77
C GLY A 65 -4.60 -26.67 23.75
N GLY A 66 -5.02 -27.12 22.56
CA GLY A 66 -6.17 -28.00 22.35
C GLY A 66 -5.90 -29.44 22.79
N THR A 67 -6.97 -30.22 22.82
CA THR A 67 -6.95 -31.60 23.31
C THR A 67 -7.36 -32.56 22.19
N LEU A 68 -6.46 -33.49 21.87
CA LEU A 68 -6.66 -34.53 20.87
C LEU A 68 -7.13 -35.82 21.57
N ALA A 69 -8.31 -36.31 21.21
CA ALA A 69 -8.81 -37.60 21.69
C ALA A 69 -8.26 -38.76 20.83
N PHE A 70 -7.93 -39.87 21.49
CA PHE A 70 -7.45 -41.10 20.86
C PHE A 70 -8.24 -42.33 21.33
N THR A 71 -8.25 -43.36 20.51
CA THR A 71 -8.76 -44.70 20.83
C THR A 71 -7.78 -45.77 20.36
N GLY A 72 -7.91 -46.97 20.92
CA GLY A 72 -7.14 -48.13 20.47
C GLY A 72 -7.72 -49.45 20.98
N THR A 73 -7.25 -50.54 20.41
CA THR A 73 -7.69 -51.91 20.70
C THR A 73 -6.50 -52.88 20.70
N GLY A 74 -6.66 -54.07 21.27
CA GLY A 74 -5.63 -55.11 21.25
C GLY A 74 -4.47 -54.90 22.22
N PHE A 75 -4.56 -53.95 23.15
CA PHE A 75 -3.62 -53.76 24.26
C PHE A 75 -3.87 -54.80 25.38
N VAL A 76 -3.69 -56.07 25.04
CA VAL A 76 -3.84 -57.22 25.95
C VAL A 76 -2.52 -57.95 26.07
N ASN A 77 -2.19 -58.39 27.28
CA ASN A 77 -1.07 -59.26 27.58
C ASN A 77 -1.39 -60.74 27.26
N ALA A 78 -0.37 -61.60 27.21
CA ALA A 78 -0.53 -63.02 26.91
C ALA A 78 -1.36 -63.82 27.94
N ASP A 79 -1.59 -63.26 29.13
CA ASP A 79 -2.45 -63.82 30.19
C ASP A 79 -3.90 -63.32 30.14
N GLY A 80 -4.24 -62.47 29.16
CA GLY A 80 -5.56 -61.86 29.00
C GLY A 80 -5.77 -60.57 29.80
N THR A 81 -4.78 -60.09 30.56
CA THR A 81 -4.87 -58.81 31.28
C THR A 81 -4.67 -57.61 30.34
N GLY A 82 -5.37 -56.51 30.60
CA GLY A 82 -5.19 -55.26 29.85
C GLY A 82 -3.90 -54.53 30.25
N SER A 83 -3.10 -54.15 29.25
CA SER A 83 -1.81 -53.46 29.44
C SER A 83 -1.97 -51.99 29.88
N ASN A 84 -0.95 -51.44 30.53
CA ASN A 84 -0.81 -50.00 30.80
C ASN A 84 -0.15 -49.30 29.59
N VAL A 85 -0.88 -48.42 28.92
CA VAL A 85 -0.43 -47.70 27.73
C VAL A 85 0.04 -46.29 28.08
N VAL A 86 1.31 -46.01 27.84
CA VAL A 86 1.93 -44.69 27.96
C VAL A 86 1.86 -43.98 26.60
N VAL A 87 1.37 -42.74 26.61
CA VAL A 87 1.20 -41.92 25.40
C VAL A 87 2.18 -40.75 25.41
N LYS A 88 2.97 -40.62 24.35
CA LYS A 88 3.90 -39.50 24.09
C LYS A 88 3.56 -38.81 22.77
N VAL A 89 4.01 -37.58 22.60
CA VAL A 89 3.91 -36.83 21.34
C VAL A 89 5.27 -36.84 20.66
N ASP A 90 5.32 -37.15 19.37
CA ASP A 90 6.52 -37.18 18.52
C ASP A 90 7.70 -37.95 19.17
N ASP A 91 7.44 -39.20 19.58
CA ASP A 91 8.37 -40.08 20.32
C ASP A 91 8.99 -39.47 21.61
N GLY A 92 8.42 -38.38 22.14
CA GLY A 92 8.90 -37.66 23.32
C GLY A 92 9.82 -36.46 23.03
N GLN A 93 9.87 -35.98 21.78
CA GLN A 93 10.50 -34.70 21.43
C GLN A 93 9.69 -33.51 21.97
N VAL A 94 8.36 -33.57 21.86
CA VAL A 94 7.45 -32.60 22.45
C VAL A 94 7.34 -32.82 23.96
N ARG A 95 7.39 -31.75 24.76
CA ARG A 95 7.37 -31.77 26.23
C ARG A 95 6.22 -30.95 26.81
N LYS A 96 5.69 -31.42 27.93
CA LYS A 96 4.79 -30.68 28.80
C LYS A 96 5.52 -29.50 29.47
N ALA A 97 4.76 -28.58 30.07
CA ALA A 97 5.30 -27.47 30.86
C ALA A 97 6.11 -27.91 32.10
N ASP A 98 5.95 -29.16 32.56
CA ASP A 98 6.75 -29.77 33.64
C ASP A 98 8.05 -30.45 33.14
N GLY A 99 8.33 -30.41 31.83
CA GLY A 99 9.48 -31.05 31.19
C GLY A 99 9.30 -32.55 30.88
N GLY A 100 8.22 -33.18 31.34
CA GLY A 100 7.87 -34.57 31.07
C GLY A 100 7.39 -34.79 29.63
N ASP A 101 7.56 -36.01 29.13
CA ASP A 101 7.20 -36.44 27.77
C ASP A 101 6.00 -37.40 27.70
N ILE A 102 5.48 -37.83 28.85
CA ILE A 102 4.25 -38.62 28.98
C ILE A 102 3.06 -37.66 29.10
N PHE A 103 2.15 -37.72 28.13
CA PHE A 103 0.96 -36.87 28.05
C PHE A 103 -0.30 -37.55 28.59
N ALA A 104 -0.39 -38.87 28.46
CA ALA A 104 -1.42 -39.69 29.08
C ALA A 104 -0.86 -41.06 29.48
N GLU A 105 -1.47 -41.67 30.49
CA GLU A 105 -1.27 -43.07 30.85
C GLU A 105 -2.66 -43.70 31.01
N VAL A 106 -2.95 -44.74 30.24
CA VAL A 106 -4.29 -45.35 30.14
C VAL A 106 -4.14 -46.86 30.24
N LYS A 107 -4.79 -47.46 31.22
CA LYS A 107 -4.89 -48.92 31.33
C LYS A 107 -6.03 -49.44 30.44
N ALA A 108 -5.77 -50.49 29.68
CA ALA A 108 -6.83 -51.21 28.98
C ALA A 108 -7.76 -51.90 29.99
N ALA A 109 -9.07 -51.64 29.87
CA ALA A 109 -10.03 -51.93 30.95
C ALA A 109 -10.45 -53.40 31.05
N ASP A 110 -10.29 -54.17 29.96
CA ASP A 110 -10.84 -55.52 29.82
C ASP A 110 -9.99 -56.41 28.88
N THR A 111 -10.48 -57.63 28.63
CA THR A 111 -9.86 -58.63 27.76
C THR A 111 -9.94 -58.30 26.25
N THR A 112 -10.53 -57.16 25.86
CA THR A 112 -10.52 -56.67 24.46
C THR A 112 -9.32 -55.78 24.15
N GLY A 113 -8.64 -55.30 25.21
CA GLY A 113 -7.50 -54.39 25.07
C GLY A 113 -7.91 -53.01 24.60
N ALA A 114 -9.15 -52.61 24.84
CA ALA A 114 -9.66 -51.29 24.49
C ALA A 114 -9.06 -50.21 25.38
N VAL A 115 -8.55 -49.15 24.75
CA VAL A 115 -8.09 -47.92 25.40
C VAL A 115 -8.73 -46.70 24.75
N SER A 116 -9.00 -45.67 25.55
CA SER A 116 -9.37 -44.36 25.05
C SER A 116 -8.89 -43.29 26.02
N GLY A 117 -8.61 -42.10 25.50
CA GLY A 117 -8.09 -41.01 26.32
C GLY A 117 -7.86 -39.74 25.50
N THR A 118 -7.18 -38.80 26.13
CA THR A 118 -6.94 -37.47 25.58
C THR A 118 -5.51 -37.02 25.82
N VAL A 119 -4.96 -36.26 24.87
CA VAL A 119 -3.66 -35.59 24.95
C VAL A 119 -3.90 -34.09 24.78
N THR A 120 -3.69 -33.32 25.84
CA THR A 120 -3.68 -31.85 25.76
C THR A 120 -2.28 -31.39 25.34
N LEU A 121 -2.21 -30.70 24.20
CA LEU A 121 -0.94 -30.30 23.60
C LEU A 121 -0.43 -28.97 24.19
N PRO A 122 0.89 -28.75 24.31
CA PRO A 122 1.43 -27.47 24.76
C PRO A 122 1.07 -26.35 23.77
N ALA A 123 0.72 -25.16 24.28
CA ALA A 123 0.30 -24.03 23.44
C ALA A 123 1.37 -23.46 22.50
N GLY A 124 2.63 -23.89 22.64
CA GLY A 124 3.73 -23.57 21.71
C GLY A 124 3.99 -24.61 20.62
N VAL A 125 3.25 -25.72 20.58
CA VAL A 125 3.36 -26.72 19.50
C VAL A 125 2.47 -26.28 18.34
N THR A 126 3.04 -26.28 17.13
CA THR A 126 2.42 -25.75 15.90
C THR A 126 3.04 -26.44 14.69
N GLY A 127 2.26 -26.81 13.68
CA GLY A 127 2.77 -27.42 12.45
C GLY A 127 2.02 -28.67 12.03
N ALA A 128 2.49 -29.33 10.97
CA ALA A 128 1.92 -30.57 10.44
C ALA A 128 2.93 -31.72 10.52
N GLY A 129 2.42 -32.94 10.65
CA GLY A 129 3.26 -34.15 10.78
C GLY A 129 3.55 -34.58 12.22
N HIS A 130 2.79 -34.06 13.19
CA HIS A 130 2.80 -34.54 14.57
C HIS A 130 2.06 -35.87 14.69
N TRP A 131 2.39 -36.69 15.69
CA TRP A 131 1.75 -37.99 15.91
C TRP A 131 1.88 -38.45 17.38
N LEU A 132 0.95 -39.31 17.82
CA LEU A 132 1.01 -39.90 19.16
C LEU A 132 1.74 -41.23 19.11
N ARG A 133 2.81 -41.37 19.92
CA ARG A 133 3.44 -42.66 20.20
C ARG A 133 2.70 -43.34 21.34
N MET A 134 2.33 -44.59 21.12
CA MET A 134 1.64 -45.46 22.08
C MET A 134 2.62 -46.57 22.48
N LEU A 135 2.97 -46.66 23.77
CA LEU A 135 3.97 -47.57 24.32
C LEU A 135 3.40 -48.45 25.43
N THR A 136 3.81 -49.71 25.47
CA THR A 136 3.67 -50.61 26.63
C THR A 136 5.02 -51.24 26.95
N GLY A 137 5.22 -51.68 28.20
CA GLY A 137 6.50 -52.25 28.63
C GLY A 137 6.37 -53.14 29.87
N ALA A 138 7.42 -53.89 30.16
CA ALA A 138 7.43 -54.91 31.22
C ALA A 138 6.86 -54.37 32.55
N PRO A 139 5.89 -55.07 33.19
CA PRO A 139 5.51 -56.47 32.96
C PRO A 139 4.61 -56.74 31.73
N ASP A 140 4.05 -55.71 31.10
CA ASP A 140 3.17 -55.87 29.93
C ASP A 140 3.94 -56.31 28.67
N GLU A 141 3.24 -56.86 27.68
CA GLU A 141 3.84 -57.14 26.37
C GLU A 141 4.34 -55.83 25.75
N VAL A 142 5.62 -55.79 25.33
CA VAL A 142 6.25 -54.60 24.75
C VAL A 142 5.67 -54.30 23.37
N ARG A 143 4.97 -53.16 23.24
CA ARG A 143 4.37 -52.66 22.01
C ARG A 143 4.84 -51.22 21.76
N SER A 144 4.97 -50.87 20.49
CA SER A 144 5.25 -49.51 20.04
C SER A 144 4.51 -49.29 18.75
N LEU A 145 3.54 -48.37 18.74
CA LEU A 145 2.82 -47.99 17.53
C LEU A 145 2.50 -46.50 17.50
N HIS A 146 2.35 -45.95 16.30
CA HIS A 146 1.98 -44.55 16.10
C HIS A 146 0.57 -44.39 15.55
N THR A 147 -0.04 -43.25 15.85
CA THR A 147 -1.29 -42.83 15.20
C THR A 147 -1.01 -42.33 13.78
N ALA A 148 -2.06 -42.17 12.97
CA ALA A 148 -1.99 -41.30 11.80
C ALA A 148 -1.46 -39.90 12.18
N LEU A 149 -0.83 -39.23 11.21
CA LEU A 149 -0.33 -37.86 11.39
C LEU A 149 -1.47 -36.87 11.60
N PHE A 150 -1.24 -35.88 12.46
CA PHE A 150 -2.10 -34.71 12.63
C PHE A 150 -1.32 -33.41 12.46
N ALA A 151 -2.06 -32.30 12.39
CA ALA A 151 -1.51 -30.95 12.43
C ALA A 151 -2.04 -30.20 13.66
N VAL A 152 -1.16 -29.42 14.29
CA VAL A 152 -1.56 -28.40 15.26
C VAL A 152 -1.64 -27.07 14.50
N GLU A 153 -2.79 -26.40 14.54
CA GLU A 153 -2.98 -25.13 13.84
C GLU A 153 -1.94 -24.09 14.27
N ALA A 154 -1.66 -23.11 13.40
CA ALA A 154 -0.87 -21.95 13.84
C ALA A 154 -1.66 -21.13 14.89
N PRO A 155 -0.99 -20.47 15.86
CA PRO A 155 -1.67 -19.64 16.85
C PRO A 155 -2.39 -18.50 16.14
N LYS A 156 -3.71 -18.39 16.35
CA LYS A 156 -4.56 -17.36 15.74
C LYS A 156 -4.28 -16.00 16.40
N VAL A 157 -3.24 -15.32 15.93
CA VAL A 157 -2.88 -13.97 16.34
C VAL A 157 -3.87 -12.98 15.74
N ALA A 158 -4.50 -12.16 16.59
CA ALA A 158 -5.39 -11.08 16.19
C ALA A 158 -4.66 -10.08 15.27
N ALA A 159 -5.26 -9.79 14.11
CA ALA A 159 -4.68 -8.88 13.11
C ALA A 159 -5.76 -7.97 12.54
N VAL A 160 -5.37 -6.75 12.15
CA VAL A 160 -6.24 -5.75 11.53
C VAL A 160 -5.51 -5.07 10.38
N THR A 161 -6.21 -4.94 9.26
CA THR A 161 -5.78 -4.22 8.05
C THR A 161 -6.73 -3.03 7.86
N LEU A 162 -6.18 -1.88 7.46
CA LEU A 162 -6.96 -0.72 7.03
C LEU A 162 -6.97 -0.66 5.50
N ALA A 163 -8.09 -0.26 4.90
CA ALA A 163 -8.20 -0.09 3.45
C ALA A 163 -7.33 1.05 2.90
N GLY A 164 -6.86 1.95 3.77
CA GLY A 164 -5.88 3.00 3.47
C GLY A 164 -5.05 3.34 4.72
N SER A 165 -3.83 3.85 4.51
CA SER A 165 -2.91 4.27 5.58
C SER A 165 -3.02 5.75 5.95
N THR A 166 -3.86 6.52 5.25
CA THR A 166 -4.05 7.97 5.43
C THR A 166 -5.54 8.31 5.37
N VAL A 167 -6.00 9.27 6.17
CA VAL A 167 -7.37 9.80 6.16
C VAL A 167 -7.38 11.27 6.61
N GLU A 168 -8.33 12.07 6.16
CA GLU A 168 -8.53 13.44 6.66
C GLU A 168 -9.17 13.43 8.07
N ALA A 169 -8.94 14.49 8.85
CA ALA A 169 -9.64 14.67 10.13
C ALA A 169 -11.15 14.79 9.91
N GLY A 170 -11.96 14.01 10.63
CA GLY A 170 -13.41 13.88 10.37
C GLY A 170 -13.77 12.79 9.35
N GLY A 171 -12.78 12.25 8.61
CA GLY A 171 -12.97 11.16 7.67
C GLY A 171 -13.15 9.79 8.35
N THR A 172 -13.31 8.74 7.54
CA THR A 172 -13.55 7.37 8.01
C THR A 172 -12.60 6.37 7.35
N LEU A 173 -11.94 5.55 8.17
CA LEU A 173 -11.11 4.43 7.72
C LEU A 173 -11.90 3.12 7.76
N ALA A 174 -11.97 2.39 6.65
CA ALA A 174 -12.49 1.02 6.68
C ALA A 174 -11.44 0.06 7.27
N ALA A 175 -11.81 -0.62 8.35
CA ALA A 175 -10.98 -1.59 9.05
C ALA A 175 -11.55 -3.01 8.92
N SER A 176 -10.69 -3.96 8.57
CA SER A 176 -11.01 -5.39 8.47
C SER A 176 -10.05 -6.19 9.34
N GLY A 177 -10.56 -7.09 10.18
CA GLY A 177 -9.77 -7.81 11.18
C GLY A 177 -10.16 -9.27 11.31
N VAL A 178 -9.22 -10.07 11.80
CA VAL A 178 -9.32 -11.53 11.94
C VAL A 178 -8.72 -12.00 13.26
N ASN A 179 -9.08 -13.20 13.69
CA ASN A 179 -8.54 -13.85 14.90
C ASN A 179 -8.78 -13.05 16.21
N PHE A 180 -9.80 -12.18 16.26
CA PHE A 180 -10.28 -11.65 17.53
C PHE A 180 -11.07 -12.74 18.29
N PRO A 181 -11.27 -12.61 19.61
CA PRO A 181 -12.13 -13.54 20.33
C PRO A 181 -13.54 -13.57 19.69
N PRO A 182 -14.13 -14.76 19.42
CA PRO A 182 -15.44 -14.87 18.77
C PRO A 182 -16.56 -14.18 19.54
N ALA A 183 -17.47 -13.52 18.81
CA ALA A 183 -18.65 -12.80 19.33
C ALA A 183 -18.35 -11.82 20.49
N ALA A 184 -17.12 -11.28 20.55
CA ALA A 184 -16.64 -10.45 21.64
C ALA A 184 -16.64 -8.96 21.29
N THR A 185 -16.73 -8.13 22.33
CA THR A 185 -16.62 -6.68 22.22
C THR A 185 -15.22 -6.26 21.80
N VAL A 186 -15.13 -5.55 20.67
CA VAL A 186 -13.94 -4.88 20.16
C VAL A 186 -14.11 -3.38 20.36
N THR A 187 -13.27 -2.77 21.19
CA THR A 187 -13.21 -1.32 21.41
C THR A 187 -12.09 -0.73 20.58
N VAL A 188 -12.37 0.33 19.82
CA VAL A 188 -11.36 1.02 19.01
C VAL A 188 -11.02 2.36 19.65
N LYS A 189 -9.73 2.58 19.91
CA LYS A 189 -9.19 3.83 20.46
C LYS A 189 -8.20 4.51 19.52
N LEU A 190 -8.20 5.83 19.55
CA LEU A 190 -7.13 6.67 19.01
C LEU A 190 -6.05 6.86 20.08
N ASP A 191 -4.80 6.50 19.75
CA ASP A 191 -3.59 6.67 20.55
C ASP A 191 -3.71 6.16 22.00
N ARG A 192 -4.41 5.04 22.19
CA ARG A 192 -4.83 4.43 23.48
C ARG A 192 -5.70 5.33 24.38
N ALA A 193 -5.91 6.59 24.05
CA ALA A 193 -6.64 7.56 24.84
C ALA A 193 -8.15 7.55 24.53
N ALA A 194 -8.55 8.20 23.43
CA ALA A 194 -9.95 8.45 23.08
C ALA A 194 -10.59 7.22 22.45
N THR A 195 -11.70 6.73 23.02
CA THR A 195 -12.53 5.70 22.39
C THR A 195 -13.29 6.30 21.21
N LEU A 196 -13.10 5.76 20.01
CA LEU A 196 -13.78 6.20 18.79
C LEU A 196 -15.09 5.44 18.58
N THR A 197 -15.06 4.12 18.76
CA THR A 197 -16.22 3.24 18.55
C THR A 197 -16.06 1.93 19.32
N THR A 198 -17.13 1.14 19.40
CA THR A 198 -17.13 -0.22 19.97
C THR A 198 -18.17 -1.06 19.23
N PHE A 199 -17.79 -2.26 18.82
CA PHE A 199 -18.63 -3.19 18.08
C PHE A 199 -18.35 -4.65 18.51
N THR A 200 -19.09 -5.61 17.96
CA THR A 200 -18.88 -7.05 18.24
C THR A 200 -18.22 -7.73 17.03
N SER A 201 -17.24 -8.60 17.29
CA SER A 201 -16.67 -9.50 16.27
C SER A 201 -17.68 -10.55 15.80
N GLY A 202 -17.43 -11.18 14.65
CA GLY A 202 -18.20 -12.32 14.16
C GLY A 202 -18.05 -13.57 15.05
N ALA A 203 -18.90 -14.57 14.81
CA ALA A 203 -18.84 -15.87 15.49
C ALA A 203 -17.58 -16.70 15.14
N ASP A 204 -16.82 -16.25 14.15
CA ASP A 204 -15.51 -16.72 13.69
C ASP A 204 -14.34 -15.89 14.24
N GLY A 205 -14.62 -14.76 14.91
CA GLY A 205 -13.60 -13.79 15.34
C GLY A 205 -13.17 -12.79 14.28
N SER A 206 -13.90 -12.62 13.17
CA SER A 206 -13.58 -11.64 12.12
C SER A 206 -14.46 -10.39 12.15
N PHE A 207 -14.07 -9.37 11.39
CA PHE A 207 -14.93 -8.26 10.96
C PHE A 207 -14.41 -7.69 9.63
N ALA A 208 -15.32 -7.22 8.78
CA ALA A 208 -14.97 -6.59 7.50
C ALA A 208 -15.53 -5.15 7.41
N ASP A 209 -14.77 -4.30 6.74
CA ASP A 209 -15.13 -2.96 6.26
C ASP A 209 -15.80 -2.08 7.32
N ARG A 210 -15.32 -2.18 8.56
CA ARG A 210 -15.83 -1.40 9.70
C ARG A 210 -15.31 0.02 9.60
N GLY A 211 -16.21 0.95 9.26
CA GLY A 211 -15.92 2.38 9.24
C GLY A 211 -15.56 2.90 10.64
N ILE A 212 -14.28 3.21 10.84
CA ILE A 212 -13.76 3.90 12.02
C ILE A 212 -13.69 5.39 11.70
N ALA A 213 -14.65 6.16 12.21
CA ALA A 213 -14.66 7.61 12.09
C ALA A 213 -13.53 8.22 12.95
N VAL A 214 -12.67 9.03 12.33
CA VAL A 214 -11.62 9.80 13.00
C VAL A 214 -12.19 11.16 13.38
N PRO A 215 -11.96 11.69 14.61
CA PRO A 215 -12.52 12.97 15.02
C PRO A 215 -12.05 14.12 14.13
N ALA A 216 -12.92 15.09 13.85
CA ALA A 216 -12.55 16.34 13.17
C ALA A 216 -11.57 17.22 13.99
N SER A 217 -11.38 16.90 15.27
CA SER A 217 -10.40 17.50 16.17
C SER A 217 -9.08 16.70 16.28
N ALA A 218 -8.90 15.63 15.48
CA ALA A 218 -7.62 14.93 15.41
C ALA A 218 -6.55 15.86 14.81
N ALA A 219 -5.33 15.82 15.38
CA ALA A 219 -4.20 16.59 14.86
C ALA A 219 -3.72 16.02 13.52
N ALA A 220 -3.00 16.82 12.74
CA ALA A 220 -2.30 16.33 11.56
C ALA A 220 -1.04 15.53 11.96
N GLY A 221 -0.79 14.39 11.31
CA GLY A 221 0.43 13.60 11.51
C GLY A 221 0.18 12.11 11.80
N PRO A 222 1.18 11.41 12.36
CA PRO A 222 1.10 9.97 12.64
C PRO A 222 0.26 9.68 13.89
N HIS A 223 -0.71 8.78 13.73
CA HIS A 223 -1.63 8.33 14.77
C HIS A 223 -1.73 6.80 14.79
N THR A 224 -2.27 6.23 15.87
CA THR A 224 -2.47 4.78 16.03
C THR A 224 -3.93 4.47 16.35
N LEU A 225 -4.53 3.55 15.60
CA LEU A 225 -5.75 2.87 16.00
C LEU A 225 -5.41 1.65 16.84
N ASN A 226 -5.91 1.59 18.07
CA ASN A 226 -5.78 0.45 18.96
C ASN A 226 -7.12 -0.29 19.03
N PHE A 227 -7.16 -1.52 18.52
CA PHE A 227 -8.29 -2.43 18.59
C PHE A 227 -8.09 -3.35 19.79
N LEU A 228 -8.85 -3.12 20.86
CA LEU A 228 -8.78 -3.87 22.11
C LEU A 228 -9.96 -4.83 22.24
N ALA A 229 -9.72 -6.03 22.75
CA ALA A 229 -10.76 -7.01 23.07
C ALA A 229 -10.40 -7.81 24.35
N ALA A 230 -11.31 -8.68 24.78
CA ALA A 230 -11.09 -9.56 25.93
C ALA A 230 -9.85 -10.47 25.76
N GLY A 231 -9.34 -11.01 26.87
CA GLY A 231 -8.16 -11.89 26.87
C GLY A 231 -6.81 -11.16 26.65
N GLY A 232 -6.78 -9.82 26.76
CA GLY A 232 -5.56 -9.03 26.58
C GLY A 232 -5.22 -8.69 25.12
N VAL A 233 -6.12 -8.99 24.19
CA VAL A 233 -5.95 -8.68 22.75
C VAL A 233 -5.88 -7.16 22.56
N SER A 234 -4.80 -6.68 21.95
CA SER A 234 -4.58 -5.28 21.61
C SER A 234 -3.78 -5.16 20.31
N VAL A 235 -4.47 -5.02 19.17
CA VAL A 235 -3.83 -4.77 17.87
C VAL A 235 -3.63 -3.26 17.70
N ALA A 236 -2.41 -2.84 17.37
CA ALA A 236 -2.07 -1.44 17.08
C ALA A 236 -1.79 -1.28 15.59
N VAL A 237 -2.55 -0.44 14.90
CA VAL A 237 -2.36 -0.14 13.48
C VAL A 237 -2.02 1.34 13.30
N PRO A 238 -0.83 1.70 12.76
CA PRO A 238 -0.48 3.07 12.49
C PRO A 238 -1.24 3.59 11.25
N PHE A 239 -1.61 4.86 11.27
CA PHE A 239 -2.14 5.59 10.14
C PHE A 239 -1.71 7.06 10.21
N THR A 240 -1.92 7.82 9.13
CA THR A 240 -1.66 9.26 9.10
C THR A 240 -2.99 9.99 9.04
N VAL A 241 -3.21 10.92 9.97
CA VAL A 241 -4.21 11.97 9.76
C VAL A 241 -3.57 12.98 8.82
N ALA A 242 -4.12 13.12 7.61
CA ALA A 242 -3.70 14.16 6.68
C ALA A 242 -3.90 15.52 7.35
N ALA A 243 -2.99 16.46 7.09
CA ALA A 243 -3.27 17.85 7.38
C ALA A 243 -4.57 18.24 6.66
N ALA A 244 -5.46 18.96 7.34
CA ALA A 244 -6.58 19.60 6.67
C ALA A 244 -6.01 20.44 5.51
N PRO A 245 -6.60 20.37 4.30
CA PRO A 245 -6.12 21.17 3.18
C PRO A 245 -6.14 22.64 3.57
N ASP A 246 -5.08 23.35 3.19
CA ASP A 246 -4.99 24.79 3.41
C ASP A 246 -6.17 25.47 2.69
N PRO A 247 -7.04 26.23 3.41
CA PRO A 247 -8.19 26.89 2.79
C PRO A 247 -7.83 27.91 1.69
N ASP A 248 -6.55 28.24 1.49
CA ASP A 248 -6.06 29.16 0.46
C ASP A 248 -5.47 28.48 -0.81
N ALA A 249 -5.48 27.14 -0.95
CA ALA A 249 -4.86 26.40 -2.08
C ALA A 249 -5.80 26.16 -3.31
N PRO A 250 -5.31 25.88 -4.55
CA PRO A 250 -6.13 26.07 -5.78
C PRO A 250 -6.89 24.85 -6.36
N THR A 251 -8.12 25.04 -6.89
CA THR A 251 -8.73 24.20 -7.96
C THR A 251 -8.81 24.99 -9.26
N ALA A 252 -8.82 24.33 -10.41
CA ALA A 252 -8.89 25.03 -11.69
C ALA A 252 -9.65 24.26 -12.78
N ALA A 253 -10.61 24.95 -13.41
CA ALA A 253 -11.03 24.73 -14.78
C ALA A 253 -10.79 26.03 -15.56
N VAL A 254 -10.45 25.96 -16.86
CA VAL A 254 -10.15 27.18 -17.63
C VAL A 254 -11.43 27.87 -18.07
N THR A 255 -11.81 28.91 -17.34
CA THR A 255 -12.71 30.00 -17.74
C THR A 255 -12.27 31.23 -16.94
N ILE A 256 -12.67 32.44 -17.34
CA ILE A 256 -12.13 33.66 -16.71
C ILE A 256 -12.71 33.81 -15.29
N THR A 257 -11.84 33.68 -14.27
CA THR A 257 -12.02 33.70 -12.77
C THR A 257 -11.98 32.32 -12.04
N THR A 258 -12.22 32.24 -10.72
CA THR A 258 -11.44 31.48 -9.67
C THR A 258 -12.08 30.12 -9.18
N SER A 259 -11.53 29.18 -8.35
CA SER A 259 -10.66 29.28 -7.14
C SER A 259 -9.86 28.03 -6.61
N VAL A 260 -10.40 27.16 -5.72
CA VAL A 260 -9.70 26.50 -4.56
C VAL A 260 -10.22 25.06 -4.21
N PRO A 261 -9.55 24.09 -3.49
CA PRO A 261 -8.22 23.37 -3.55
C PRO A 261 -8.29 21.86 -4.01
N ASP A 262 -7.26 21.00 -4.22
CA ASP A 262 -5.86 20.99 -4.73
C ASP A 262 -5.37 19.48 -4.83
N THR A 263 -4.06 19.19 -5.02
CA THR A 263 -3.30 17.91 -4.82
C THR A 263 -3.00 16.92 -5.99
N GLY A 264 -1.77 16.38 -6.00
CA GLY A 264 -1.52 14.92 -6.20
C GLY A 264 -0.99 14.36 -7.55
N ALA A 265 -1.06 15.06 -8.68
CA ALA A 265 -0.94 14.43 -10.01
C ALA A 265 0.17 15.00 -10.93
N LEU A 266 0.21 14.56 -12.20
CA LEU A 266 0.85 15.30 -13.30
C LEU A 266 0.17 16.68 -13.37
N ALA A 267 0.85 17.71 -12.91
CA ALA A 267 0.25 19.02 -12.69
C ALA A 267 0.55 19.98 -13.84
N ILE A 268 -0.47 20.71 -14.29
CA ILE A 268 -0.36 21.82 -15.24
C ILE A 268 -0.93 23.10 -14.60
N LYS A 269 -0.13 24.17 -14.55
CA LYS A 269 -0.49 25.46 -13.90
C LYS A 269 -0.16 26.63 -14.83
N VAL A 270 -1.13 27.49 -15.12
CA VAL A 270 -0.94 28.67 -15.97
C VAL A 270 -0.66 29.90 -15.08
N GLY A 271 0.38 30.66 -15.40
CA GLY A 271 0.91 31.74 -14.55
C GLY A 271 0.05 33.01 -14.46
N ALA A 272 -0.94 33.16 -15.34
CA ALA A 272 -2.02 34.14 -15.24
C ALA A 272 -3.29 33.55 -15.87
N THR A 273 -4.46 33.98 -15.41
CA THR A 273 -5.76 33.42 -15.84
C THR A 273 -6.42 34.18 -16.99
N THR A 274 -5.76 35.20 -17.55
CA THR A 274 -6.26 36.02 -18.65
C THR A 274 -5.14 36.35 -19.64
N VAL A 275 -5.46 36.30 -20.94
CA VAL A 275 -4.67 36.94 -21.99
C VAL A 275 -5.48 38.09 -22.54
N ALA A 276 -5.00 39.32 -22.37
CA ALA A 276 -5.40 40.41 -23.23
C ALA A 276 -4.61 40.30 -24.55
N LEU A 277 -5.32 40.15 -25.67
CA LEU A 277 -4.72 40.43 -26.98
C LEU A 277 -4.67 41.96 -27.17
N SER A 278 -3.70 42.43 -27.95
CA SER A 278 -3.63 43.83 -28.37
C SER A 278 -4.91 44.24 -29.10
N THR A 279 -5.28 45.53 -29.06
CA THR A 279 -6.38 46.05 -29.89
C THR A 279 -6.14 45.68 -31.36
N PRO A 280 -7.09 45.02 -32.06
CA PRO A 280 -6.86 44.56 -33.43
C PRO A 280 -6.52 45.74 -34.36
N GLN A 281 -5.38 45.66 -35.05
CA GLN A 281 -4.95 46.66 -36.04
C GLN A 281 -5.17 46.11 -37.44
N VAL A 282 -5.46 46.98 -38.41
CA VAL A 282 -5.54 46.60 -39.82
C VAL A 282 -4.14 46.25 -40.34
N THR A 283 -4.03 45.19 -41.15
CA THR A 283 -2.76 44.84 -41.82
C THR A 283 -2.31 45.93 -42.80
N PRO A 284 -1.00 46.11 -43.06
CA PRO A 284 -0.52 47.01 -44.12
C PRO A 284 -1.12 46.71 -45.50
N GLU A 285 -1.48 45.45 -45.73
CA GLU A 285 -2.15 44.94 -46.93
C GLU A 285 -3.66 45.24 -46.97
N LEU A 286 -4.22 45.82 -45.91
CA LEU A 286 -5.64 46.15 -45.70
C LEU A 286 -6.62 44.96 -45.76
N ASP A 287 -6.10 43.73 -45.64
CA ASP A 287 -6.84 42.49 -45.88
C ASP A 287 -7.39 41.81 -44.61
N ALA A 288 -6.87 42.16 -43.42
CA ALA A 288 -7.23 41.54 -42.16
C ALA A 288 -7.08 42.50 -40.96
N LEU A 289 -7.72 42.14 -39.85
CA LEU A 289 -7.46 42.71 -38.53
C LEU A 289 -6.59 41.73 -37.74
N VAL A 290 -5.43 42.17 -37.25
CA VAL A 290 -4.50 41.34 -36.47
C VAL A 290 -4.42 41.84 -35.03
N ALA A 291 -4.62 40.91 -34.10
CA ALA A 291 -4.38 41.08 -32.67
C ALA A 291 -3.31 40.07 -32.21
N THR A 292 -2.42 40.46 -31.30
CA THR A 292 -1.35 39.61 -30.79
C THR A 292 -1.32 39.59 -29.26
N GLY A 293 -0.78 38.52 -28.70
CA GLY A 293 -0.54 38.41 -27.26
C GLY A 293 0.36 37.22 -26.95
N ALA A 294 0.58 36.94 -25.67
CA ALA A 294 1.31 35.75 -25.23
C ALA A 294 0.43 34.90 -24.31
N LEU A 295 0.46 33.59 -24.50
CA LEU A 295 -0.06 32.63 -23.53
C LEU A 295 0.78 32.76 -22.24
N PRO A 296 0.16 32.85 -21.04
CA PRO A 296 0.91 33.03 -19.81
C PRO A 296 1.66 31.75 -19.46
N THR A 297 2.75 31.86 -18.70
CA THR A 297 3.68 30.77 -18.43
C THR A 297 2.97 29.49 -17.93
N VAL A 298 2.97 28.44 -18.76
CA VAL A 298 2.37 27.15 -18.46
C VAL A 298 3.42 26.26 -17.82
N THR A 299 3.34 26.09 -16.51
CA THR A 299 4.20 25.18 -15.73
C THR A 299 3.64 23.76 -15.84
N VAL A 300 4.50 22.78 -16.15
CA VAL A 300 4.16 21.35 -16.22
C VAL A 300 5.10 20.61 -15.27
N SER A 301 4.56 19.78 -14.37
CA SER A 301 5.37 19.03 -13.41
C SER A 301 5.00 17.55 -13.41
N ASP A 302 5.89 16.71 -13.94
CA ASP A 302 5.72 15.25 -13.93
C ASP A 302 6.51 14.62 -12.79
N LEU A 303 5.76 14.14 -11.79
CA LEU A 303 6.25 13.42 -10.61
C LEU A 303 5.84 11.94 -10.61
N ARG A 304 5.28 11.43 -11.72
CA ARG A 304 4.79 10.04 -11.81
C ARG A 304 5.93 9.05 -11.63
N GLY A 305 5.67 7.95 -10.89
CA GLY A 305 6.68 6.92 -10.59
C GLY A 305 7.25 6.21 -11.83
N VAL A 306 6.47 6.16 -12.92
CA VAL A 306 6.92 5.78 -14.27
C VAL A 306 7.08 7.03 -15.14
N ASP A 307 8.23 7.17 -15.82
CA ASP A 307 8.47 8.25 -16.78
C ASP A 307 7.98 7.81 -18.16
N ALA A 308 6.66 7.85 -18.34
CA ALA A 308 5.98 7.47 -19.59
C ALA A 308 6.10 8.53 -20.70
N GLY A 309 6.69 9.69 -20.39
CA GLY A 309 6.59 10.89 -21.22
C GLY A 309 5.25 11.59 -21.05
N TRP A 310 5.10 12.76 -21.64
CA TRP A 310 3.84 13.52 -21.62
C TRP A 310 3.66 14.39 -22.86
N THR A 311 2.41 14.78 -23.13
CA THR A 311 2.03 15.78 -24.13
C THR A 311 1.08 16.78 -23.53
N VAL A 312 1.38 18.07 -23.69
CA VAL A 312 0.42 19.15 -23.47
C VAL A 312 -0.09 19.63 -24.82
N SER A 313 -1.41 19.67 -25.00
CA SER A 313 -2.10 20.17 -26.20
C SER A 313 -3.11 21.25 -25.85
N GLY A 314 -3.41 22.14 -26.80
CA GLY A 314 -4.41 23.20 -26.67
C GLY A 314 -5.46 23.18 -27.77
N GLN A 315 -6.70 23.53 -27.42
CA GLN A 315 -7.85 23.63 -28.33
C GLN A 315 -8.74 24.84 -27.96
N ILE A 316 -9.11 25.67 -28.94
CA ILE A 316 -9.92 26.89 -28.76
C ILE A 316 -11.39 26.62 -29.12
N GLY A 317 -12.31 27.16 -28.32
CA GLY A 317 -13.71 27.32 -28.71
C GLY A 317 -13.91 28.42 -29.77
N ASP A 318 -15.16 28.71 -30.12
CA ASP A 318 -15.49 29.91 -30.89
C ASP A 318 -15.58 31.14 -29.97
N PHE A 319 -15.18 32.31 -30.46
CA PHE A 319 -15.27 33.54 -29.69
C PHE A 319 -16.68 34.11 -29.79
N THR A 320 -17.33 34.36 -28.67
CA THR A 320 -18.69 34.91 -28.59
C THR A 320 -18.70 36.31 -27.98
N GLY A 321 -19.61 37.16 -28.43
CA GLY A 321 -19.74 38.54 -27.97
C GLY A 321 -21.10 39.12 -28.31
N ALA A 322 -21.41 40.31 -27.79
CA ALA A 322 -22.68 40.99 -28.06
C ALA A 322 -22.89 41.34 -29.55
N ALA A 323 -21.81 41.40 -30.32
CA ALA A 323 -21.80 41.60 -31.78
C ALA A 323 -21.69 40.28 -32.59
N GLY A 324 -21.98 39.13 -31.98
CA GLY A 324 -22.08 37.83 -32.66
C GLY A 324 -20.97 36.83 -32.29
N THR A 325 -20.59 35.99 -33.25
CA THR A 325 -19.61 34.90 -33.07
C THR A 325 -18.51 34.96 -34.12
N ILE A 326 -17.27 34.69 -33.72
CA ILE A 326 -16.08 34.55 -34.56
C ILE A 326 -15.57 33.11 -34.42
N ASP A 327 -15.31 32.45 -35.54
CA ASP A 327 -14.81 31.07 -35.54
C ASP A 327 -13.39 30.97 -34.94
N GLY A 328 -13.19 30.03 -34.02
CA GLY A 328 -11.91 29.83 -33.32
C GLY A 328 -10.72 29.56 -34.25
N ARG A 329 -10.93 29.14 -35.51
CA ARG A 329 -9.86 28.94 -36.52
C ARG A 329 -9.00 30.18 -36.74
N PHE A 330 -9.53 31.37 -36.45
CA PHE A 330 -8.81 32.62 -36.61
C PHE A 330 -7.73 32.85 -35.53
N LEU A 331 -7.71 32.07 -34.44
CA LEU A 331 -6.62 32.08 -33.46
C LEU A 331 -5.56 31.02 -33.81
N GLY A 332 -4.38 31.49 -34.18
CA GLY A 332 -3.16 30.69 -34.29
C GLY A 332 -2.21 30.88 -33.09
N TRP A 333 -1.21 30.00 -32.99
CA TRP A 333 -0.15 30.11 -31.97
C TRP A 333 1.24 29.68 -32.46
N THR A 334 2.28 30.09 -31.73
CA THR A 334 3.66 29.61 -31.87
C THR A 334 4.17 29.15 -30.50
N PRO A 335 4.16 27.84 -30.20
CA PRO A 335 4.61 27.32 -28.91
C PRO A 335 6.11 27.51 -28.64
N LYS A 336 6.48 27.57 -27.37
CA LYS A 336 7.87 27.68 -26.89
C LYS A 336 8.06 27.01 -25.53
N VAL A 337 9.20 26.35 -25.36
CA VAL A 337 9.71 25.94 -24.04
C VAL A 337 10.51 27.12 -23.48
N LEU A 338 10.26 27.48 -22.22
CA LEU A 338 10.90 28.60 -21.53
C LEU A 338 11.98 28.10 -20.54
N THR A 339 11.67 27.06 -19.76
CA THR A 339 12.63 26.36 -18.89
C THR A 339 12.32 24.87 -18.78
N THR A 340 13.31 24.06 -18.38
CA THR A 340 13.16 22.64 -18.03
C THR A 340 14.00 22.30 -16.80
N ALA A 341 13.61 21.28 -16.04
CA ALA A 341 14.42 20.76 -14.93
C ALA A 341 15.69 20.04 -15.43
N THR A 342 16.70 19.91 -14.57
CA THR A 342 17.94 19.19 -14.88
C THR A 342 17.65 17.71 -15.21
N GLY A 343 18.03 17.27 -16.41
CA GLY A 343 17.80 15.91 -16.91
C GLY A 343 16.47 15.69 -17.63
N GLN A 344 15.54 16.65 -17.55
CA GLN A 344 14.31 16.67 -18.35
C GLN A 344 14.62 17.06 -19.81
N THR A 345 13.80 16.63 -20.77
CA THR A 345 13.93 17.10 -22.16
C THR A 345 12.56 17.27 -22.79
N VAL A 346 12.24 18.50 -23.18
CA VAL A 346 10.93 18.92 -23.69
C VAL A 346 11.11 19.57 -25.06
N ALA A 347 10.30 19.18 -26.04
CA ALA A 347 10.17 19.84 -27.33
C ALA A 347 8.95 20.76 -27.35
N ALA A 348 9.08 21.93 -27.98
CA ALA A 348 7.91 22.77 -28.28
C ALA A 348 7.08 22.12 -29.40
N GLY A 349 5.76 22.33 -29.37
CA GLY A 349 4.87 21.98 -30.47
C GLY A 349 5.08 22.86 -31.70
N GLY A 350 4.60 22.40 -32.85
CA GLY A 350 4.65 23.17 -34.09
C GLY A 350 3.77 24.43 -34.04
N ALA A 351 4.19 25.48 -34.74
CA ALA A 351 3.38 26.67 -34.93
C ALA A 351 2.11 26.33 -35.75
N VAL A 352 0.98 26.90 -35.34
CA VAL A 352 -0.33 26.74 -35.99
C VAL A 352 -0.77 28.12 -36.49
N PRO A 353 -0.77 28.38 -37.81
CA PRO A 353 -1.15 29.67 -38.35
C PRO A 353 -2.59 30.08 -38.03
N ALA A 354 -2.84 31.38 -37.91
CA ALA A 354 -4.18 31.92 -37.86
C ALA A 354 -4.90 31.70 -39.20
N GLY A 355 -6.12 31.15 -39.15
CA GLY A 355 -6.92 30.75 -40.31
C GLY A 355 -7.14 29.23 -40.41
N THR A 356 -6.15 28.43 -39.99
CA THR A 356 -6.35 27.01 -39.64
C THR A 356 -6.66 26.87 -38.16
N GLY A 357 -5.81 27.45 -37.31
CA GLY A 357 -6.03 27.69 -35.89
C GLY A 357 -6.29 26.46 -35.02
N LEU A 358 -6.64 26.72 -33.76
CA LEU A 358 -6.69 25.72 -32.70
C LEU A 358 -8.06 25.03 -32.54
N LYS A 359 -8.90 25.00 -33.59
CA LYS A 359 -10.22 24.33 -33.54
C LYS A 359 -10.10 22.81 -33.40
N ALA A 360 -9.00 22.24 -33.87
CA ALA A 360 -8.52 20.91 -33.51
C ALA A 360 -7.40 21.05 -32.47
N ALA A 361 -7.27 20.07 -31.57
CA ALA A 361 -6.21 20.09 -30.56
C ALA A 361 -4.82 19.99 -31.20
N ALA A 362 -3.94 20.94 -30.88
CA ALA A 362 -2.55 20.98 -31.33
C ALA A 362 -1.58 20.93 -30.13
N PRO A 363 -0.38 20.33 -30.26
CA PRO A 363 0.59 20.27 -29.16
C PRO A 363 1.13 21.67 -28.82
N LEU A 364 1.20 21.98 -27.52
CA LEU A 364 1.98 23.07 -26.95
C LEU A 364 3.42 22.60 -26.72
N ALA A 365 3.59 21.40 -26.14
CA ALA A 365 4.89 20.79 -25.91
C ALA A 365 4.76 19.28 -25.65
N THR A 366 5.86 18.55 -25.88
CA THR A 366 5.94 17.11 -25.60
C THR A 366 7.25 16.76 -24.90
N ALA A 367 7.23 15.73 -24.07
CA ALA A 367 8.41 15.08 -23.52
C ALA A 367 8.31 13.58 -23.77
N ALA A 368 9.38 12.97 -24.27
CA ALA A 368 9.42 11.53 -24.54
C ALA A 368 9.48 10.69 -23.25
N ALA A 369 9.19 9.39 -23.35
CA ALA A 369 9.40 8.45 -22.24
C ALA A 369 10.86 8.45 -21.78
N GLY A 370 11.07 8.46 -20.46
CA GLY A 370 12.40 8.61 -19.84
C GLY A 370 13.00 10.01 -19.99
N LYS A 371 12.18 11.03 -20.27
CA LYS A 371 12.57 12.45 -20.42
C LYS A 371 11.55 13.43 -19.81
N GLY A 372 10.39 12.95 -19.36
CA GLY A 372 9.29 13.79 -18.89
C GLY A 372 9.46 14.31 -17.46
N ARG A 373 10.15 13.55 -16.60
CA ARG A 373 10.23 13.80 -15.15
C ARG A 373 10.83 15.17 -14.78
N GLY A 374 10.22 15.81 -13.78
CA GLY A 374 10.60 17.14 -13.30
C GLY A 374 9.66 18.24 -13.78
N THR A 375 10.07 19.49 -13.60
CA THR A 375 9.23 20.67 -13.85
C THR A 375 9.75 21.50 -15.03
N ALA A 376 8.90 21.68 -16.05
CA ALA A 376 9.13 22.55 -17.19
C ALA A 376 8.23 23.80 -17.11
N THR A 377 8.63 24.87 -17.79
CA THR A 377 7.75 26.01 -18.08
C THR A 377 7.69 26.26 -19.57
N LEU A 378 6.48 26.52 -20.08
CA LEU A 378 6.15 26.67 -21.48
C LEU A 378 5.43 28.00 -21.71
N GLY A 379 5.29 28.39 -22.96
CA GLY A 379 4.39 29.45 -23.39
C GLY A 379 4.05 29.29 -24.86
N ALA A 380 3.32 30.26 -25.40
CA ALA A 380 3.10 30.40 -26.83
C ALA A 380 2.88 31.87 -27.17
N ASP A 381 3.31 32.31 -28.34
CA ASP A 381 2.86 33.61 -28.88
C ASP A 381 1.57 33.39 -29.66
N LEU A 382 0.55 34.20 -29.38
CA LEU A 382 -0.82 34.05 -29.89
C LEU A 382 -1.11 35.13 -30.94
N GLN A 383 -1.76 34.73 -32.04
CA GLN A 383 -2.18 35.65 -33.09
C GLN A 383 -3.63 35.37 -33.50
N LEU A 384 -4.49 36.37 -33.36
CA LEU A 384 -5.86 36.35 -33.86
C LEU A 384 -5.90 37.19 -35.15
N ARG A 385 -6.20 36.56 -36.29
CA ARG A 385 -6.29 37.23 -37.61
C ARG A 385 -7.71 37.13 -38.15
N LEU A 386 -8.44 38.23 -38.08
CA LEU A 386 -9.87 38.32 -38.39
C LEU A 386 -10.12 38.93 -39.78
N PRO A 387 -11.22 38.58 -40.46
CA PRO A 387 -11.71 39.34 -41.62
C PRO A 387 -12.02 40.80 -41.25
N THR A 388 -11.77 41.73 -42.18
CA THR A 388 -12.11 43.16 -42.02
C THR A 388 -13.62 43.44 -41.93
N THR A 389 -14.46 42.46 -42.26
CA THR A 389 -15.92 42.48 -42.09
C THR A 389 -16.40 42.13 -40.67
N THR A 390 -15.48 41.84 -39.74
CA THR A 390 -15.84 41.52 -38.35
C THR A 390 -16.43 42.75 -37.65
N LEU A 391 -17.59 42.59 -36.99
CA LEU A 391 -18.27 43.69 -36.31
C LEU A 391 -17.47 44.18 -35.08
N PRO A 392 -17.45 45.49 -34.78
CA PRO A 392 -16.83 46.00 -33.56
C PRO A 392 -17.53 45.49 -32.29
N GLY A 393 -16.78 44.90 -31.37
CA GLY A 393 -17.30 44.41 -30.10
C GLY A 393 -16.22 43.74 -29.25
N SER A 394 -16.56 43.41 -28.00
CA SER A 394 -15.76 42.49 -27.18
C SER A 394 -16.20 41.05 -27.47
N TYR A 395 -15.23 40.15 -27.67
CA TYR A 395 -15.45 38.74 -27.95
C TYR A 395 -14.56 37.87 -27.06
N THR A 396 -15.07 36.74 -26.57
CA THR A 396 -14.39 35.85 -25.62
C THR A 396 -14.49 34.38 -26.05
N ALA A 397 -13.38 33.64 -25.97
CA ALA A 397 -13.32 32.19 -26.17
C ALA A 397 -12.52 31.52 -25.04
N THR A 398 -12.79 30.24 -24.78
CA THR A 398 -11.99 29.40 -23.89
C THR A 398 -10.95 28.61 -24.67
N LEU A 399 -9.67 28.71 -24.25
CA LEU A 399 -8.57 27.84 -24.70
C LEU A 399 -8.38 26.74 -23.67
N THR A 400 -8.83 25.53 -23.98
CA THR A 400 -8.61 24.35 -23.13
C THR A 400 -7.19 23.84 -23.34
N LEU A 401 -6.41 23.70 -22.27
CA LEU A 401 -5.12 23.00 -22.28
C LEU A 401 -5.28 21.65 -21.57
N THR A 402 -4.80 20.58 -22.21
CA THR A 402 -4.89 19.20 -21.71
C THR A 402 -3.50 18.58 -21.64
N ALA A 403 -3.16 17.94 -20.52
CA ALA A 403 -1.92 17.18 -20.33
C ALA A 403 -2.24 15.68 -20.20
N ILE A 404 -1.40 14.83 -20.81
CA ILE A 404 -1.48 13.36 -20.79
C ILE A 404 -0.06 12.81 -20.63
#